data_AF-A0A7K5FF44-F1
#
_entry.id   AF-A0A7K5FF44-F1
#
_cell.length_a   1.000
_cell.length_b   1.000
_cell.length_c   1.000
_cell.angle_alpha   90.00
_cell.angle_beta   90.00
_cell.angle_gamma   90.00
#
_symmetry.space_group_name_H-M   'P 1'
#
loop_
_entity.id
_entity.type
_entity.pdbx_description
1 polymer ?
#
loop_
_entity_poly.entity_id
_entity_poly.type
_entity_poly.pdbx_seq_one_letter_code
_entity_poly.pdbx_strand_id
1 'polypeptide(L)'
;LLNPLSKLNVLNNLHSHFILVDDGTVGKYGAEVKLRRELEKTINLQRIHARIGQGVPVVALVFEGGPNVILTVLDFLQESPPVPVVVCEGTGRAADILAYVHKQTEEGGNVPEGAEPEIISTIKKTFNFGQSEAVHLFQTLLECMKKKELVSRSCHKFFFMQGACICGYNIKLYFSVVYDQESLKKSFLNIVDLPGVGSLEQAMLDALVMDRVAFVKLLIENGVSMHKFLTIPRLEELYNT
;
A
#
# COMPACT_ATOMS: atom_id res chain seq x y z
N LEU A 1 -12.46 -0.84 -36.06
CA LEU A 1 -13.78 -1.47 -36.29
C LEU A 1 -14.02 -2.45 -35.15
N LEU A 2 -14.81 -2.04 -34.15
CA LEU A 2 -15.21 -2.88 -33.02
C LEU A 2 -16.15 -3.98 -33.54
N ASN A 3 -15.90 -5.22 -33.16
CA ASN A 3 -16.87 -6.31 -33.38
C ASN A 3 -17.96 -6.17 -32.29
N PRO A 4 -19.21 -5.79 -32.64
CA PRO A 4 -20.24 -5.45 -31.67
C PRO A 4 -20.78 -6.64 -30.85
N LEU A 5 -20.22 -7.84 -31.03
CA LEU A 5 -20.68 -9.08 -30.41
C LEU A 5 -19.75 -9.64 -29.32
N SER A 6 -18.54 -9.10 -29.14
CA SER A 6 -17.66 -9.58 -28.07
C SER A 6 -18.10 -8.99 -26.72
N LYS A 7 -18.67 -9.84 -25.84
CA LYS A 7 -18.96 -9.49 -24.43
C LYS A 7 -17.70 -9.33 -23.56
N LEU A 8 -16.53 -9.18 -24.18
CA LEU A 8 -15.23 -9.12 -23.53
C LEU A 8 -14.70 -7.69 -23.54
N ASN A 9 -13.91 -7.35 -22.53
CA ASN A 9 -13.32 -6.03 -22.40
C ASN A 9 -12.15 -5.85 -23.38
N VAL A 10 -11.94 -4.60 -23.82
CA VAL A 10 -10.78 -4.21 -24.64
C VAL A 10 -9.65 -3.70 -23.75
N LEU A 11 -8.40 -3.81 -24.25
CA LEU A 11 -7.23 -3.28 -23.54
C LEU A 11 -7.22 -1.74 -23.54
N ASN A 12 -6.77 -1.15 -22.43
CA ASN A 12 -6.64 0.30 -22.29
C ASN A 12 -5.32 0.79 -22.89
N ASN A 13 -5.37 1.68 -23.89
CA ASN A 13 -4.21 2.20 -24.62
C ASN A 13 -3.34 3.20 -23.84
N LEU A 14 -3.73 3.57 -22.61
CA LEU A 14 -2.94 4.44 -21.73
C LEU A 14 -1.87 3.68 -20.94
N HIS A 15 -1.84 2.34 -21.02
CA HIS A 15 -0.76 1.54 -20.44
C HIS A 15 0.46 1.49 -21.36
N SER A 16 1.66 1.55 -20.78
CA SER A 16 2.93 1.45 -21.52
C SER A 16 3.29 0.02 -21.92
N HIS A 17 2.87 -0.97 -21.12
CA HIS A 17 3.20 -2.38 -21.31
C HIS A 17 1.99 -3.25 -20.95
N PHE A 18 1.92 -4.44 -21.55
CA PHE A 18 0.88 -5.44 -21.28
C PHE A 18 1.52 -6.79 -21.00
N ILE A 19 1.02 -7.49 -19.98
CA ILE A 19 1.31 -8.90 -19.70
C ILE A 19 0.01 -9.66 -19.93
N LEU A 20 -0.01 -10.53 -20.94
CA LEU A 20 -1.18 -11.34 -21.29
C LEU A 20 -0.99 -12.74 -20.73
N VAL A 21 -1.90 -13.17 -19.86
CA VAL A 21 -1.86 -14.46 -19.19
C VAL A 21 -2.90 -15.37 -19.84
N ASP A 22 -2.45 -16.51 -20.32
CA ASP A 22 -3.31 -17.52 -20.94
C ASP A 22 -3.39 -18.76 -20.04
N ASP A 23 -4.61 -19.15 -19.69
CA ASP A 23 -4.92 -20.40 -18.98
C ASP A 23 -5.68 -21.41 -19.86
N GLY A 24 -5.81 -21.11 -21.16
CA GLY A 24 -6.55 -21.91 -22.15
C GLY A 24 -8.06 -21.73 -22.10
N THR A 25 -8.61 -20.88 -21.22
CA THR A 25 -10.05 -20.64 -21.11
C THR A 25 -10.46 -19.30 -21.72
N VAL A 26 -11.72 -19.21 -22.17
CA VAL A 26 -12.28 -17.98 -22.78
C VAL A 26 -13.43 -17.47 -21.94
N GLY A 27 -13.42 -16.18 -21.63
CA GLY A 27 -14.50 -15.49 -20.91
C GLY A 27 -14.55 -15.77 -19.41
N LYS A 28 -13.49 -16.35 -18.82
CA LYS A 28 -13.31 -16.48 -17.38
C LYS A 28 -12.33 -15.43 -16.87
N TYR A 29 -12.62 -14.89 -15.69
CA TYR A 29 -11.75 -13.94 -15.00
C TYR A 29 -10.87 -14.68 -13.99
N GLY A 30 -9.67 -14.15 -13.72
CA GLY A 30 -8.82 -14.60 -12.63
C GLY A 30 -7.61 -15.44 -13.02
N ALA A 31 -7.41 -15.72 -14.31
CA ALA A 31 -6.22 -16.42 -14.82
C ALA A 31 -4.91 -15.72 -14.42
N GLU A 32 -4.95 -14.39 -14.36
CA GLU A 32 -3.81 -13.54 -14.04
C GLU A 32 -3.45 -13.49 -12.55
N VAL A 33 -4.36 -13.91 -11.66
CA VAL A 33 -4.24 -13.69 -10.22
C VAL A 33 -2.98 -14.36 -9.67
N LYS A 34 -2.71 -15.60 -10.07
CA LYS A 34 -1.52 -16.34 -9.61
C LYS A 34 -0.22 -15.68 -10.08
N LEU A 35 -0.14 -15.34 -11.37
CA LEU A 35 1.04 -14.71 -11.95
C LEU A 35 1.29 -13.34 -11.30
N ARG A 36 0.25 -12.54 -11.11
CA ARG A 36 0.35 -11.23 -10.45
C ARG A 36 0.98 -11.36 -9.06
N ARG A 37 0.51 -12.30 -8.24
CA ARG A 37 1.06 -12.55 -6.89
C ARG A 37 2.53 -12.96 -6.92
N GLU A 38 2.90 -13.89 -7.79
CA GLU A 38 4.29 -14.34 -7.92
C GLU A 38 5.22 -13.21 -8.38
N LEU A 39 4.73 -12.36 -9.29
CA LEU A 39 5.46 -11.19 -9.78
C LEU A 39 5.65 -10.14 -8.69
N GLU A 40 4.57 -9.75 -8.00
CA GLU A 40 4.60 -8.79 -6.88
C GLU A 40 5.56 -9.24 -5.77
N LYS A 41 5.51 -10.53 -5.41
CA LYS A 41 6.44 -11.13 -4.44
C LYS A 41 7.89 -11.08 -4.92
N THR A 42 8.13 -11.41 -6.19
CA THR A 42 9.48 -11.38 -6.76
C THR A 42 10.05 -9.96 -6.79
N ILE A 43 9.22 -8.96 -7.13
CA ILE A 43 9.57 -7.54 -7.10
C ILE A 43 9.91 -7.10 -5.68
N ASN A 44 9.10 -7.49 -4.68
CA ASN A 44 9.33 -7.15 -3.28
C ASN A 44 10.71 -7.65 -2.78
N LEU A 45 11.16 -8.79 -3.28
CA LEU A 45 12.47 -9.35 -2.96
C LEU A 45 13.64 -8.71 -3.74
N GLN A 46 13.36 -7.96 -4.82
CA GLN A 46 14.41 -7.24 -5.53
C GLN A 46 14.92 -6.08 -4.69
N ARG A 47 16.24 -5.89 -4.68
CA ARG A 47 16.87 -4.76 -4.00
C ARG A 47 16.83 -3.53 -4.89
N ILE A 48 16.31 -2.43 -4.36
CA ILE A 48 16.22 -1.19 -5.13
C ILE A 48 17.59 -0.54 -5.31
N HIS A 49 18.47 -0.69 -4.32
CA HIS A 49 19.86 -0.24 -4.35
C HIS A 49 20.75 -1.25 -3.61
N ALA A 50 21.95 -1.50 -4.13
CA ALA A 50 22.89 -2.45 -3.54
C ALA A 50 23.27 -2.15 -2.08
N ARG A 51 23.17 -0.87 -1.66
CA ARG A 51 23.60 -0.38 -0.33
C ARG A 51 22.49 -0.32 0.72
N ILE A 52 21.26 -0.04 0.32
CA ILE A 52 20.16 0.21 1.28
C ILE A 52 19.60 -1.12 1.83
N GLY A 53 19.88 -2.26 1.18
CA GLY A 53 19.47 -3.59 1.66
C GLY A 53 17.95 -3.80 1.75
N GLN A 54 17.15 -2.79 1.41
CA GLN A 54 15.70 -2.82 1.44
C GLN A 54 15.15 -3.28 0.09
N GLY A 55 14.16 -4.18 0.16
CA GLY A 55 13.40 -4.65 -1.00
C GLY A 55 12.49 -3.56 -1.56
N VAL A 56 11.97 -3.76 -2.78
CA VAL A 56 10.99 -2.86 -3.38
C VAL A 56 9.69 -2.90 -2.55
N PRO A 57 9.26 -1.81 -1.90
CA PRO A 57 8.02 -1.82 -1.14
C PRO A 57 6.83 -1.97 -2.10
N VAL A 58 5.97 -2.95 -1.83
CA VAL A 58 4.73 -3.20 -2.56
C VAL A 58 3.54 -2.85 -1.67
N VAL A 59 2.60 -2.08 -2.20
CA VAL A 59 1.36 -1.69 -1.52
C VAL A 59 0.20 -1.88 -2.48
N ALA A 60 -0.90 -2.46 -2.00
CA ALA A 60 -2.13 -2.60 -2.76
C ALA A 60 -3.03 -1.37 -2.55
N LEU A 61 -3.60 -0.85 -3.64
CA LEU A 61 -4.57 0.24 -3.61
C LEU A 61 -5.94 -0.25 -4.02
N VAL A 62 -6.94 -0.06 -3.16
CA VAL A 62 -8.34 -0.45 -3.41
C VAL A 62 -9.16 0.79 -3.74
N PHE A 63 -9.59 0.88 -5.00
CA PHE A 63 -10.48 1.92 -5.51
C PHE A 63 -11.78 1.26 -5.99
N GLU A 64 -12.91 1.63 -5.41
CA GLU A 64 -14.21 0.99 -5.62
C GLU A 64 -14.12 -0.55 -5.47
N GLY A 65 -14.66 -1.32 -6.42
CA GLY A 65 -14.51 -2.76 -6.50
C GLY A 65 -15.77 -3.58 -6.24
N GLY A 66 -15.73 -4.82 -6.73
CA GLY A 66 -16.73 -5.85 -6.46
C GLY A 66 -16.40 -6.70 -5.21
N PRO A 67 -17.23 -7.70 -4.90
CA PRO A 67 -17.04 -8.56 -3.72
C PRO A 67 -15.70 -9.31 -3.74
N ASN A 68 -15.20 -9.69 -4.91
CA ASN A 68 -13.91 -10.38 -5.07
C ASN A 68 -12.69 -9.53 -4.65
N VAL A 69 -12.84 -8.20 -4.60
CA VAL A 69 -11.77 -7.32 -4.12
C VAL A 69 -11.51 -7.57 -2.63
N ILE A 70 -12.55 -7.83 -1.84
CA ILE A 70 -12.42 -8.14 -0.41
C ILE A 70 -11.65 -9.46 -0.21
N LEU A 71 -11.93 -10.47 -1.05
CA LEU A 71 -11.16 -11.73 -1.05
C LEU A 71 -9.69 -11.49 -1.40
N THR A 72 -9.45 -10.65 -2.40
CA THR A 72 -8.07 -10.28 -2.81
C THR A 72 -7.34 -9.54 -1.69
N VAL A 73 -8.03 -8.65 -0.97
CA VAL A 73 -7.49 -7.97 0.22
C VAL A 73 -7.13 -8.97 1.32
N LEU A 74 -8.01 -9.95 1.59
CA LEU A 74 -7.70 -10.99 2.57
C LEU A 74 -6.45 -11.77 2.18
N ASP A 75 -6.32 -12.14 0.90
CA ASP A 75 -5.14 -12.85 0.39
C ASP A 75 -3.86 -12.03 0.60
N PHE A 76 -3.86 -10.74 0.24
CA PHE A 76 -2.73 -9.84 0.48
C PHE A 76 -2.32 -9.75 1.95
N LEU A 77 -3.30 -9.70 2.86
CA LEU A 77 -3.05 -9.65 4.30
C LEU A 77 -2.53 -10.97 4.85
N GLN A 78 -2.91 -12.11 4.27
CA GLN A 78 -2.49 -13.44 4.72
C GLN A 78 -1.13 -13.88 4.15
N GLU A 79 -0.63 -13.20 3.12
CA GLU A 79 0.66 -13.49 2.51
C GLU A 79 1.86 -13.33 3.47
N SER A 80 3.00 -13.90 3.06
CA SER A 80 4.27 -13.84 3.78
C SER A 80 5.41 -13.42 2.83
N PRO A 81 5.94 -12.19 2.95
CA PRO A 81 5.46 -11.11 3.85
C PRO A 81 4.09 -10.56 3.41
N PRO A 82 3.26 -10.03 4.34
CA PRO A 82 1.96 -9.49 3.97
C PRO A 82 2.09 -8.19 3.17
N VAL A 83 1.13 -7.94 2.28
CA VAL A 83 1.07 -6.72 1.46
C VAL A 83 0.12 -5.71 2.10
N PRO A 84 0.63 -4.53 2.53
CA PRO A 84 -0.20 -3.44 3.03
C PRO A 84 -1.26 -2.98 2.04
N VAL A 85 -2.45 -2.65 2.54
CA VAL A 85 -3.60 -2.25 1.73
C VAL A 85 -4.04 -0.84 2.08
N VAL A 86 -4.14 0.02 1.08
CA VAL A 86 -4.71 1.36 1.19
C VAL A 86 -6.09 1.35 0.53
N VAL A 87 -7.11 1.71 1.31
CA VAL A 87 -8.51 1.76 0.86
C VAL A 87 -8.89 3.21 0.60
N CYS A 88 -9.41 3.47 -0.61
CA CYS A 88 -9.89 4.78 -1.03
C CYS A 88 -11.33 5.00 -0.55
N GLU A 89 -11.51 5.62 0.61
CA GLU A 89 -12.84 5.92 1.12
C GLU A 89 -13.55 6.98 0.26
N GLY A 90 -14.84 6.79 0.03
CA GLY A 90 -15.70 7.63 -0.80
C GLY A 90 -15.70 7.24 -2.28
N THR A 91 -15.03 6.14 -2.65
CA THR A 91 -15.01 5.64 -4.03
C THR A 91 -16.15 4.68 -4.34
N GLY A 92 -16.86 4.20 -3.34
CA GLY A 92 -18.01 3.32 -3.50
C GLY A 92 -17.74 1.84 -3.26
N ARG A 93 -18.83 1.07 -3.20
CA ARG A 93 -18.89 -0.39 -3.19
C ARG A 93 -17.91 -1.06 -2.20
N ALA A 94 -17.00 -1.92 -2.67
CA ALA A 94 -16.10 -2.69 -1.81
C ALA A 94 -15.18 -1.80 -0.97
N ALA A 95 -14.63 -0.73 -1.56
CA ALA A 95 -13.79 0.22 -0.84
C ALA A 95 -14.53 0.89 0.32
N ASP A 96 -15.76 1.35 0.11
CA ASP A 96 -16.54 2.00 1.17
C ASP A 96 -16.97 1.02 2.26
N ILE A 97 -17.30 -0.22 1.90
CA ILE A 97 -17.58 -1.27 2.89
C ILE A 97 -16.33 -1.58 3.71
N LEU A 98 -15.17 -1.76 3.08
CA LEU A 98 -13.89 -2.00 3.78
C LEU A 98 -13.55 -0.84 4.71
N ALA A 99 -13.71 0.40 4.23
CA ALA A 99 -13.50 1.59 5.04
C ALA A 99 -14.48 1.62 6.22
N TYR A 100 -15.78 1.47 5.98
CA TYR A 100 -16.82 1.48 7.01
C TYR A 100 -16.55 0.44 8.09
N VAL A 101 -16.31 -0.82 7.71
CA VAL A 101 -16.01 -1.91 8.66
C VAL A 101 -14.74 -1.58 9.45
N HIS A 102 -13.66 -1.15 8.80
CA HIS A 102 -12.45 -0.69 9.49
C HIS A 102 -12.72 0.44 10.51
N LYS A 103 -13.76 1.27 10.31
CA LYS A 103 -14.18 2.28 11.31
C LYS A 103 -14.77 1.65 12.55
N GLN A 104 -15.63 0.67 12.33
CA GLN A 104 -16.45 0.05 13.36
C GLN A 104 -15.66 -0.95 14.18
N THR A 105 -14.66 -1.59 13.59
CA THR A 105 -13.86 -2.61 14.27
C THR A 105 -12.89 -1.99 15.27
N GLU A 106 -12.78 -2.57 16.47
CA GLU A 106 -11.80 -2.18 17.50
C GLU A 106 -10.41 -2.80 17.24
N GLU A 107 -9.41 -2.47 18.08
CA GLU A 107 -8.12 -3.15 18.06
C GLU A 107 -8.31 -4.63 18.44
N GLY A 108 -8.03 -5.55 17.51
CA GLY A 108 -8.27 -6.99 17.67
C GLY A 108 -9.30 -7.60 16.72
N GLY A 109 -9.92 -6.79 15.84
CA GLY A 109 -10.72 -7.32 14.73
C GLY A 109 -12.20 -7.56 15.04
N ASN A 110 -12.67 -7.21 16.24
CA ASN A 110 -14.06 -7.37 16.65
C ASN A 110 -14.91 -6.13 16.35
N VAL A 111 -16.15 -6.34 15.92
CA VAL A 111 -17.13 -5.26 15.74
C VAL A 111 -18.08 -5.17 16.95
N PRO A 112 -18.60 -3.98 17.27
CA PRO A 112 -19.55 -3.78 18.38
C PRO A 112 -20.80 -4.65 18.24
N GLU A 113 -21.34 -5.08 19.39
CA GLU A 113 -22.61 -5.81 19.43
C GLU A 113 -23.73 -4.96 18.77
N GLY A 114 -24.39 -5.53 17.77
CA GLY A 114 -25.45 -4.87 17.01
C GLY A 114 -25.02 -4.21 15.69
N ALA A 115 -23.72 -4.06 15.42
CA ALA A 115 -23.23 -3.54 14.13
C ALA A 115 -23.30 -4.58 13.00
N GLU A 116 -23.21 -5.88 13.32
CA GLU A 116 -23.25 -6.98 12.35
C GLU A 116 -24.46 -6.95 11.39
N PRO A 117 -25.73 -6.85 11.87
CA PRO A 117 -26.89 -6.84 10.98
C PRO A 117 -26.90 -5.61 10.05
N GLU A 118 -26.39 -4.47 10.50
CA GLU A 118 -26.27 -3.26 9.67
C GLU A 118 -25.23 -3.44 8.56
N ILE A 119 -24.07 -3.99 8.89
CA ILE A 119 -23.00 -4.29 7.92
C ILE A 119 -23.49 -5.31 6.88
N ILE A 120 -24.12 -6.40 7.32
CA ILE A 120 -24.68 -7.43 6.42
C ILE A 120 -25.75 -6.82 5.51
N SER A 121 -26.65 -5.97 6.05
CA SER A 121 -27.66 -5.27 5.24
C SER A 121 -27.02 -4.37 4.19
N THR A 122 -25.94 -3.66 4.54
CA THR A 122 -25.16 -2.83 3.62
C THR A 122 -24.51 -3.65 2.52
N ILE A 123 -23.91 -4.80 2.85
CA ILE A 123 -23.32 -5.74 1.88
C ILE A 123 -24.39 -6.24 0.90
N LYS A 124 -25.55 -6.69 1.42
CA LYS A 124 -26.67 -7.17 0.60
C LYS A 124 -27.13 -6.13 -0.42
N LYS A 125 -27.33 -4.88 0.04
CA LYS A 125 -27.75 -3.77 -0.83
C LYS A 125 -26.69 -3.41 -1.87
N THR A 126 -25.42 -3.41 -1.48
CA THR A 126 -24.32 -2.96 -2.34
C THR A 126 -23.97 -3.95 -3.45
N PHE A 127 -24.03 -5.25 -3.18
CA PHE A 127 -23.69 -6.31 -4.14
C PHE A 127 -24.88 -7.11 -4.66
N ASN A 128 -26.10 -6.77 -4.22
CA ASN A 128 -27.34 -7.49 -4.56
C ASN A 128 -27.29 -8.98 -4.19
N PHE A 129 -26.74 -9.27 -3.01
CA PHE A 129 -26.50 -10.62 -2.49
C PHE A 129 -27.66 -11.18 -1.67
N GLY A 130 -27.77 -12.51 -1.66
CA GLY A 130 -28.61 -13.24 -0.72
C GLY A 130 -28.08 -13.16 0.72
N GLN A 131 -28.87 -13.65 1.69
CA GLN A 131 -28.47 -13.63 3.10
C GLN A 131 -27.18 -14.43 3.35
N SER A 132 -27.08 -15.63 2.80
CA SER A 132 -25.92 -16.52 3.00
C SER A 132 -24.63 -15.93 2.41
N GLU A 133 -24.69 -15.38 1.20
CA GLU A 133 -23.53 -14.77 0.53
C GLU A 133 -23.03 -13.54 1.29
N ALA A 134 -23.95 -12.70 1.78
CA ALA A 134 -23.58 -11.52 2.55
C ALA A 134 -22.95 -11.87 3.90
N VAL A 135 -23.46 -12.91 4.59
CA VAL A 135 -22.85 -13.41 5.84
C VAL A 135 -21.45 -13.95 5.58
N HIS A 136 -21.25 -14.71 4.50
CA HIS A 136 -19.93 -15.23 4.14
C HIS A 136 -18.93 -14.10 3.82
N LEU A 137 -19.36 -13.09 3.05
CA LEU A 137 -18.52 -11.94 2.75
C LEU A 137 -18.23 -11.11 4.01
N PHE A 138 -19.18 -10.99 4.93
CA PHE A 138 -18.98 -10.35 6.22
C PHE A 138 -17.92 -11.07 7.07
N GLN A 139 -17.94 -12.40 7.13
CA GLN A 139 -16.90 -13.18 7.81
C GLN A 139 -15.52 -12.92 7.19
N THR A 140 -15.43 -12.88 5.86
CA THR A 140 -14.19 -12.55 5.14
C THR A 140 -13.70 -11.14 5.51
N LEU A 141 -14.60 -10.16 5.63
CA LEU A 141 -14.26 -8.81 6.07
C LEU A 141 -13.68 -8.78 7.49
N LEU A 142 -14.28 -9.53 8.42
CA LEU A 142 -13.76 -9.63 9.79
C LEU A 142 -12.37 -10.27 9.82
N GLU A 143 -12.12 -11.30 9.01
CA GLU A 143 -10.79 -11.89 8.87
C GLU A 143 -9.75 -10.86 8.38
N CYS A 144 -10.12 -9.97 7.45
CA CYS A 144 -9.24 -8.86 7.04
C CYS A 144 -8.90 -7.94 8.23
N MET A 145 -9.88 -7.66 9.08
CA MET A 145 -9.70 -6.75 10.22
C MET A 145 -8.91 -7.35 11.39
N LYS A 146 -8.58 -8.65 11.37
CA LYS A 146 -7.61 -9.21 12.33
C LYS A 146 -6.21 -8.60 12.18
N LYS A 147 -5.85 -8.16 10.97
CA LYS A 147 -4.61 -7.41 10.66
C LYS A 147 -4.92 -5.96 10.30
N LYS A 148 -5.77 -5.32 11.10
CA LYS A 148 -6.27 -3.96 10.87
C LYS A 148 -5.14 -2.95 10.66
N GLU A 149 -4.02 -3.10 11.34
CA GLU A 149 -2.82 -2.25 11.23
C GLU A 149 -2.23 -2.22 9.82
N LEU A 150 -2.46 -3.27 9.02
CA LEU A 150 -2.01 -3.37 7.63
C LEU A 150 -3.00 -2.77 6.62
N VAL A 151 -4.18 -2.37 7.08
CA VAL A 151 -5.21 -1.72 6.27
C VAL A 151 -5.28 -0.26 6.68
N SER A 152 -5.16 0.67 5.73
CA SER A 152 -5.33 2.09 6.02
C SER A 152 -6.31 2.75 5.08
N ARG A 153 -6.99 3.77 5.59
CA ARG A 153 -8.04 4.49 4.88
C ARG A 153 -7.54 5.85 4.46
N SER A 154 -7.56 6.11 3.16
CA SER A 154 -7.21 7.42 2.62
C SER A 154 -8.39 8.06 1.91
N CYS A 155 -8.66 9.32 2.24
CA CYS A 155 -9.56 10.17 1.46
C CYS A 155 -8.76 10.75 0.28
N HIS A 156 -9.43 11.01 -0.86
CA HIS A 156 -8.95 11.30 -2.23
C HIS A 156 -7.70 12.21 -2.48
N LYS A 157 -6.98 12.70 -1.47
CA LYS A 157 -5.88 13.67 -1.60
C LYS A 157 -4.49 13.19 -1.14
N PHE A 158 -4.32 12.01 -0.53
CA PHE A 158 -3.03 11.60 0.04
C PHE A 158 -2.66 10.11 -0.14
N PHE A 159 -2.63 9.64 -1.39
CA PHE A 159 -2.34 8.24 -1.72
C PHE A 159 -0.94 7.76 -1.31
N PHE A 160 0.08 8.56 -1.56
CA PHE A 160 1.48 8.15 -1.35
C PHE A 160 1.91 8.17 0.12
N MET A 161 1.28 9.02 0.93
CA MET A 161 1.68 9.29 2.32
C MET A 161 1.32 8.14 3.27
N GLN A 162 0.23 7.43 2.98
CA GLN A 162 -0.39 6.52 3.93
C GLN A 162 0.03 5.06 3.72
N GLY A 163 0.30 4.64 2.48
CA GLY A 163 0.94 3.34 2.21
C GLY A 163 2.32 3.24 2.88
N ALA A 164 3.05 4.35 2.91
CA ALA A 164 4.32 4.46 3.61
C ALA A 164 4.18 4.31 5.15
N CYS A 165 3.05 4.74 5.73
CA CYS A 165 2.79 4.58 7.16
C CYS A 165 2.66 3.13 7.62
N ILE A 166 2.13 2.27 6.76
CA ILE A 166 1.83 0.88 7.06
C ILE A 166 3.05 -0.03 6.86
N CYS A 167 3.93 0.31 5.91
CA CYS A 167 5.12 -0.48 5.59
C CYS A 167 6.26 -0.39 6.63
N GLY A 168 6.02 0.25 7.78
CA GLY A 168 7.05 0.51 8.79
C GLY A 168 7.93 1.74 8.48
N TYR A 169 8.66 2.17 9.51
CA TYR A 169 9.41 3.44 9.57
C TYR A 169 10.48 3.64 8.48
N ASN A 170 11.07 2.56 7.98
CA ASN A 170 12.16 2.61 7.00
C ASN A 170 11.68 2.95 5.57
N ILE A 171 10.48 2.51 5.20
CA ILE A 171 9.90 2.74 3.86
C ILE A 171 9.30 4.16 3.77
N LYS A 172 8.88 4.73 4.90
CA LYS A 172 8.49 6.14 5.07
C LYS A 172 9.60 7.12 4.68
N LEU A 173 10.82 6.87 5.16
CA LEU A 173 11.99 7.65 4.79
C LEU A 173 12.31 7.48 3.31
N TYR A 174 12.36 6.24 2.83
CA TYR A 174 12.67 5.94 1.44
C TYR A 174 11.68 6.60 0.47
N PHE A 175 10.37 6.49 0.68
CA PHE A 175 9.38 7.17 -0.17
C PHE A 175 9.50 8.69 -0.13
N SER A 176 9.76 9.29 1.04
CA SER A 176 9.96 10.74 1.16
C SER A 176 11.25 11.21 0.47
N VAL A 177 12.30 10.39 0.52
CA VAL A 177 13.56 10.67 -0.16
C VAL A 177 13.41 10.47 -1.68
N VAL A 178 12.72 9.43 -2.13
CA VAL A 178 12.61 9.01 -3.55
C VAL A 178 11.50 9.71 -4.31
N TYR A 179 10.46 10.20 -3.64
CA TYR A 179 9.39 10.99 -4.24
C TYR A 179 9.49 12.43 -3.74
N ASP A 180 10.07 13.31 -4.56
CA ASP A 180 10.26 14.73 -4.25
C ASP A 180 8.93 15.48 -4.38
N GLN A 181 8.09 15.41 -3.34
CA GLN A 181 6.89 16.25 -3.24
C GLN A 181 6.87 17.01 -1.91
N GLU A 182 6.53 18.30 -1.95
CA GLU A 182 6.41 19.16 -0.76
C GLU A 182 5.45 18.60 0.30
N SER A 183 4.46 17.81 -0.09
CA SER A 183 3.52 17.13 0.81
C SER A 183 4.22 16.10 1.72
N LEU A 184 5.30 15.46 1.26
CA LEU A 184 6.08 14.44 2.00
C LEU A 184 7.01 15.04 3.07
N LYS A 185 7.31 16.34 2.98
CA LYS A 185 8.11 17.07 3.99
C LYS A 185 7.39 17.13 5.34
N LYS A 186 6.07 17.31 5.35
CA LYS A 186 5.25 17.37 6.58
C LYS A 186 5.12 16.01 7.27
N SER A 187 5.04 14.90 6.52
CA SER A 187 5.05 13.57 7.13
C SER A 187 6.40 13.18 7.69
N PHE A 188 7.49 13.60 7.03
CA PHE A 188 8.84 13.39 7.54
C PHE A 188 9.04 14.10 8.89
N LEU A 189 8.53 15.32 9.02
CA LEU A 189 8.53 16.08 10.28
C LEU A 189 7.88 15.30 11.44
N ASN A 190 6.72 14.67 11.20
CA ASN A 190 6.01 13.89 12.20
C ASN A 190 6.72 12.56 12.60
N ILE A 191 7.71 12.11 11.83
CA ILE A 191 8.47 10.87 12.08
C ILE A 191 9.75 11.14 12.87
N VAL A 192 10.37 12.31 12.67
CA VAL A 192 11.58 12.72 13.42
C VAL A 192 11.29 12.89 14.92
N ASP A 193 10.05 13.17 15.29
CA ASP A 193 9.62 13.33 16.70
C ASP A 193 9.38 11.99 17.46
N LEU A 194 9.57 10.83 16.82
CA LEU A 194 9.36 9.52 17.48
C LEU A 194 10.68 8.96 18.06
N PRO A 195 10.75 8.69 19.37
CA PRO A 195 11.96 8.18 20.01
C PRO A 195 12.23 6.73 19.58
N GLY A 196 13.40 6.48 18.97
CA GLY A 196 13.89 5.13 18.65
C GLY A 196 14.08 4.81 17.16
N VAL A 197 13.85 5.76 16.25
CA VAL A 197 14.02 5.54 14.80
C VAL A 197 15.49 5.73 14.38
N GLY A 198 15.95 4.94 13.41
CA GLY A 198 17.30 5.02 12.83
C GLY A 198 17.75 6.46 12.61
N SER A 199 18.99 6.74 13.03
CA SER A 199 19.51 8.09 13.23
C SER A 199 19.29 8.97 11.98
N LEU A 200 18.93 10.24 12.18
CA LEU A 200 18.86 11.29 11.14
C LEU A 200 20.10 11.31 10.21
N GLU A 201 21.22 10.77 10.68
CA GLU A 201 22.45 10.61 9.92
C GLU A 201 22.30 9.56 8.81
N GLN A 202 21.62 8.43 9.04
CA GLN A 202 21.36 7.47 7.97
C GLN A 202 20.48 8.08 6.88
N ALA A 203 19.47 8.86 7.28
CA ALA A 203 18.63 9.61 6.35
C ALA A 203 19.42 10.59 5.49
N MET A 204 20.39 11.28 6.11
CA MET A 204 21.31 12.20 5.42
C MET A 204 22.20 11.46 4.42
N LEU A 205 22.76 10.32 4.82
CA LEU A 205 23.59 9.50 3.95
C LEU A 205 22.83 9.01 2.72
N ASP A 206 21.64 8.46 2.92
CA ASP A 206 20.77 7.98 1.84
C ASP A 206 20.38 9.12 0.88
N ALA A 207 20.07 10.30 1.41
CA ALA A 207 19.72 11.47 0.62
C ALA A 207 20.87 12.00 -0.23
N LEU A 208 22.11 11.92 0.27
CA LEU A 208 23.32 12.29 -0.47
C LEU A 208 23.61 11.27 -1.58
N VAL A 209 23.52 9.98 -1.29
CA VAL A 209 23.73 8.89 -2.27
C VAL A 209 22.71 8.95 -3.41
N MET A 210 21.46 9.33 -3.11
CA MET A 210 20.38 9.43 -4.09
C MET A 210 20.27 10.81 -4.78
N ASP A 211 21.22 11.73 -4.55
CA ASP A 211 21.24 13.09 -5.09
C ASP A 211 19.96 13.91 -4.81
N ARG A 212 19.43 13.80 -3.58
CA ARG A 212 18.16 14.42 -3.16
C ARG A 212 18.40 15.71 -2.40
N VAL A 213 18.83 16.74 -3.13
CA VAL A 213 19.22 18.05 -2.58
C VAL A 213 18.12 18.71 -1.73
N ALA A 214 16.85 18.60 -2.14
CA ALA A 214 15.72 19.16 -1.39
C ALA A 214 15.56 18.52 0.01
N PHE A 215 15.87 17.23 0.12
CA PHE A 215 15.77 16.46 1.35
C PHE A 215 16.97 16.71 2.27
N VAL A 216 18.18 16.84 1.71
CA VAL A 216 19.39 17.26 2.44
C VAL A 216 19.15 18.61 3.12
N LYS A 217 18.57 19.59 2.41
CA LYS A 217 18.21 20.90 2.99
C LYS A 217 17.24 20.76 4.17
N LEU A 218 16.19 19.96 4.01
CA LEU A 218 15.21 19.70 5.07
C LEU A 218 15.86 19.09 6.32
N LEU A 219 16.76 18.12 6.15
CA LEU A 219 17.46 17.48 7.28
C LEU A 219 18.36 18.47 8.03
N ILE A 220 19.05 19.36 7.32
CA ILE A 220 19.87 20.41 7.92
C ILE A 220 18.98 21.39 8.71
N GLU A 221 17.85 21.80 8.15
CA GLU A 221 16.87 22.67 8.81
C GLU A 221 16.27 22.03 10.08
N ASN A 222 16.19 20.70 10.13
CA ASN A 222 15.64 19.93 11.25
C ASN A 222 16.69 19.38 12.23
N GLY A 223 17.91 19.92 12.20
CA GLY A 223 18.90 19.70 13.26
C GLY A 223 20.03 18.72 12.93
N VAL A 224 20.16 18.27 11.67
CA VAL A 224 21.37 17.55 11.25
C VAL A 224 22.55 18.51 11.13
N SER A 225 23.53 18.36 12.02
CA SER A 225 24.79 19.09 11.95
C SER A 225 25.77 18.38 11.01
N MET A 226 26.12 19.02 9.90
CA MET A 226 27.10 18.48 8.95
C MET A 226 28.47 18.20 9.58
N HIS A 227 28.88 19.02 10.55
CA HIS A 227 30.13 18.81 11.28
C HIS A 227 30.14 17.50 12.09
N LYS A 228 29.00 17.12 12.68
CA LYS A 228 28.87 15.86 13.42
C LYS A 228 28.63 14.67 12.50
N PHE A 229 27.94 14.91 11.39
CA PHE A 229 27.58 13.89 10.42
C PHE A 229 28.81 13.38 9.64
N LEU A 230 29.67 14.28 9.14
CA LEU A 230 30.80 13.96 8.27
C LEU A 230 32.00 13.37 9.03
N THR A 231 31.94 12.07 9.32
CA THR A 231 33.06 11.30 9.86
C THR A 231 33.91 10.71 8.73
N ILE A 232 35.18 10.39 9.01
CA ILE A 232 36.08 9.76 8.02
C ILE A 232 35.45 8.49 7.39
N PRO A 233 34.86 7.55 8.16
CA PRO A 233 34.23 6.37 7.57
C PRO A 233 33.07 6.71 6.61
N ARG A 234 32.25 7.73 6.93
CA ARG A 234 31.13 8.15 6.08
C ARG A 234 31.60 8.88 4.83
N LEU A 235 32.68 9.67 4.94
CA LEU A 235 33.30 10.29 3.78
C LEU A 235 33.90 9.22 2.85
N GLU A 236 34.62 8.24 3.39
CA GLU A 236 35.11 7.10 2.60
C GLU A 236 33.96 6.36 1.91
N GLU A 237 32.84 6.15 2.59
CA GLU A 237 31.65 5.54 1.99
C GLU A 237 31.06 6.39 0.85
N LEU A 238 30.94 7.71 1.05
CA LEU A 238 30.41 8.66 0.06
C LEU A 238 31.30 8.81 -1.17
N TYR A 239 32.63 8.83 -1.00
CA TYR A 239 33.57 8.96 -2.12
C TYR A 239 33.78 7.65 -2.89
N ASN A 240 33.53 6.51 -2.25
CA ASN A 240 33.52 5.20 -2.91
C ASN A 240 32.09 4.83 -3.38
N THR A 241 31.24 5.83 -3.64
CA THR A 241 29.86 5.60 -4.09
C THR A 241 29.75 5.25 -5.56
#